data_AF-A0A841PCS0-F1
#
_entry.id   AF-A0A841PCS0-F1
#
_cell.length_a   1.000
_cell.length_b   1.000
_cell.length_c   1.000
_cell.angle_alpha   90.00
_cell.angle_beta   90.00
_cell.angle_gamma   90.00
#
_symmetry.space_group_name_H-M   'P 1'
#
loop_
_entity.id
_entity.type
_entity.pdbx_description
1 polymer ?
#
loop_
_entity_poly.entity_id
_entity_poly.type
_entity_poly.pdbx_seq_one_letter_code
_entity_poly.pdbx_strand_id
1 'polypeptide(L)' 'MGFRLSSAAEEDIVGIAEQEVRLFGALQARQYHDELFAILT' A
#
# COMPACT_ATOMS: atom_id res chain seq x y z
N MET A 1 12.07 2.89 16.41
CA MET A 1 12.57 3.88 15.44
C MET A 1 11.47 4.13 14.43
N GLY A 2 10.83 5.29 14.47
CA GLY A 2 9.73 5.60 13.54
C GLY A 2 10.28 6.28 12.30
N PHE A 3 10.09 5.65 11.14
CA PHE A 3 10.28 6.32 9.86
C PHE A 3 9.13 7.31 9.67
N ARG A 4 9.44 8.55 9.26
CA ARG A 4 8.44 9.50 8.81
C ARG A 4 8.51 9.58 7.30
N LEU A 5 7.35 9.42 6.66
CA LEU A 5 7.21 9.64 5.24
C LEU A 5 7.23 11.14 4.97
N SER A 6 7.76 11.53 3.81
CA SER A 6 7.49 12.86 3.26
C SER A 6 6.06 12.87 2.69
N SER A 7 5.45 14.04 2.57
CA SER A 7 4.11 14.15 1.95
C SER A 7 4.06 13.57 0.54
N ALA A 8 5.14 13.74 -0.24
CA ALA A 8 5.25 13.11 -1.55
C ALA A 8 5.24 11.57 -1.48
N ALA A 9 5.94 10.98 -0.50
CA ALA A 9 5.94 9.54 -0.33
C ALA A 9 4.58 9.00 0.14
N GLU A 10 3.81 9.78 0.90
CA GLU A 10 2.43 9.42 1.27
C GLU A 10 1.51 9.43 0.04
N GLU A 11 1.60 10.46 -0.81
CA GLU A 11 0.85 10.54 -2.06
C GLU A 11 1.18 9.39 -3.02
N ASP A 12 2.47 9.04 -3.14
CA ASP A 12 2.92 7.93 -3.98
C ASP A 12 2.31 6.59 -3.51
N ILE A 13 2.31 6.32 -2.19
CA ILE A 13 1.74 5.10 -1.62
C ILE A 13 0.24 5.03 -1.88
N VAL A 14 -0.49 6.14 -1.71
CA VAL A 14 -1.93 6.19 -2.00
C VAL A 14 -2.19 5.94 -3.49
N GLY A 15 -1.43 6.58 -4.39
CA GLY A 15 -1.57 6.39 -5.82
C GLY A 15 -1.33 4.95 -6.28
N ILE A 16 -0.35 4.28 -5.70
CA ILE A 16 -0.08 2.85 -5.94
C ILE A 16 -1.26 1.99 -5.50
N ALA A 17 -1.76 2.19 -4.27
CA ALA A 17 -2.88 1.43 -3.74
C ALA A 17 -4.16 1.62 -4.57
N GLU A 18 -4.46 2.84 -4.99
CA GLU A 18 -5.61 3.10 -5.86
C GLU A 18 -5.47 2.42 -7.23
N GLN A 19 -4.27 2.40 -7.79
CA GLN A 19 -4.03 1.72 -9.07
C GLN A 19 -4.17 0.20 -8.94
N GLU A 20 -3.69 -0.38 -7.84
CA GLU A 20 -3.86 -1.81 -7.54
C GLU A 20 -5.34 -2.17 -7.35
N VAL A 21 -6.13 -1.33 -6.67
CA VAL A 21 -7.58 -1.51 -6.53
C VAL A 21 -8.27 -1.47 -7.90
N ARG A 22 -7.86 -0.57 -8.81
CA ARG A 22 -8.43 -0.52 -10.17
C ARG A 22 -8.07 -1.75 -11.02
N LEU A 23 -6.88 -2.31 -10.84
CA LEU A 23 -6.39 -3.43 -11.64
C LEU A 23 -6.89 -4.79 -11.13
N PHE A 24 -6.98 -4.98 -9.81
CA PHE A 24 -7.23 -6.27 -9.18
C PHE A 24 -8.51 -6.31 -8.34
N GLY A 25 -9.16 -5.16 -8.14
CA GLY A 25 -10.30 -5.02 -7.24
C GLY A 25 -9.87 -4.86 -5.78
N ALA A 26 -10.75 -4.25 -4.98
CA ALA A 26 -10.44 -3.85 -3.61
C ALA A 26 -10.12 -5.04 -2.68
N LEU A 27 -10.73 -6.20 -2.92
CA LEU A 27 -10.53 -7.39 -2.09
C LEU A 27 -9.14 -7.99 -2.27
N GLN A 28 -8.65 -8.07 -3.52
CA GLN A 28 -7.36 -8.66 -3.84
C GLN A 28 -6.20 -7.72 -3.50
N ALA A 29 -6.37 -6.41 -3.69
CA ALA A 29 -5.40 -5.40 -3.24
C ALA A 29 -5.20 -5.44 -1.72
N ARG A 30 -6.30 -5.58 -0.95
CA ARG A 30 -6.22 -5.68 0.51
C ARG A 30 -5.50 -6.94 0.98
N GLN A 31 -5.80 -8.10 0.38
CA GLN A 31 -5.11 -9.35 0.71
C GLN A 31 -3.61 -9.28 0.40
N TYR A 32 -3.25 -8.72 -0.75
CA TYR A 32 -1.84 -8.51 -1.12
C TYR A 32 -1.13 -7.60 -0.13
N HIS A 33 -1.74 -6.46 0.25
CA HIS A 33 -1.16 -5.57 1.26
C HIS A 33 -1.02 -6.24 2.63
N ASP A 34 -2.03 -6.98 3.09
CA ASP A 34 -1.99 -7.69 4.37
C ASP A 34 -0.86 -8.74 4.39
N GLU A 35 -0.66 -9.50 3.30
CA GLU A 35 0.44 -10.45 3.15
C GLU A 35 1.82 -9.76 3.11
N LEU A 36 1.94 -8.65 2.38
CA LEU A 36 3.19 -7.90 2.26
C LEU A 36 3.61 -7.28 3.60
N PHE A 37 2.65 -6.74 4.36
CA PHE A 37 2.91 -6.17 5.67
C PHE A 37 3.27 -7.24 6.70
N ALA A 38 2.69 -8.45 6.60
CA ALA A 38 3.05 -9.58 7.45
C ALA A 38 4.50 -10.05 7.24
N ILE A 39 5.09 -9.86 6.05
CA ILE A 39 6.50 -10.18 5.77
C ILE A 39 7.45 -9.11 6.35
N LEU A 40 6.98 -7.88 6.50
CA LEU A 40 7.76 -6.74 6.97
C LEU A 40 7.78 -6.60 8.51
N THR A 41 7.20 -7.55 9.25
CA THR A 41 7.12 -7.58 10.71
C THR A 41 7.88 -8.78 11.28
#